data_AF-A0A7K7L0V5-F1
#
_entry.id   AF-A0A7K7L0V5-F1
#
_cell.length_a   1.000
_cell.length_b   1.000
_cell.length_c   1.000
_cell.angle_alpha   90.00
_cell.angle_beta   90.00
_cell.angle_gamma   90.00
#
_symmetry.space_group_name_H-M   'P 1'
#
loop_
_entity.id
_entity.type
_entity.pdbx_description
1 polymer ?
#
loop_
_entity_poly.entity_id
_entity_poly.type
_entity_poly.pdbx_seq_one_letter_code
_entity_poly.pdbx_strand_id
1 'polypeptide(L)'
;VNSPCSVEVWCPKDLKRSSRDITELDVVLAEFEKITANYRQSIESGICRKAVNGFCSAFKDQITDLITEVQELKNVKKKNAKVVADIKKKRQRLMQVREELIGAKSQLVELQRECAEVQERKSSLTQAVQFLTDLKELQQDYLNYREENPREKVVYGTSSLPALLVESRRILGAERHFQNINRKLEDALDLQRGKLSKKD
;
A
#
# COMPACT_ATOMS: atom_id res chain seq x y z
N VAL A 1 -13.62 -67.77 3.15
CA VAL A 1 -14.04 -66.49 2.53
C VAL A 1 -14.09 -65.47 3.65
N ASN A 2 -13.11 -64.57 3.72
CA ASN A 2 -13.00 -63.58 4.79
C ASN A 2 -14.13 -62.55 4.60
N SER A 3 -15.07 -62.55 5.53
CA SER A 3 -16.12 -61.54 5.60
C SER A 3 -15.46 -60.16 5.74
N PRO A 4 -15.87 -59.13 4.99
CA PRO A 4 -15.29 -57.80 5.18
C PRO A 4 -15.66 -57.31 6.57
N CYS A 5 -14.67 -57.18 7.46
CA CYS A 5 -14.87 -56.54 8.76
C CYS A 5 -15.43 -55.12 8.50
N SER A 6 -16.71 -54.94 8.73
CA SER A 6 -17.34 -53.62 8.69
C SER A 6 -16.86 -52.87 9.92
N VAL A 7 -15.95 -51.91 9.73
CA VAL A 7 -15.48 -51.03 10.79
C VAL A 7 -16.57 -50.01 11.07
N GLU A 8 -17.09 -50.03 12.29
CA GLU A 8 -18.14 -49.11 12.73
C GLU A 8 -17.55 -47.71 12.92
N VAL A 9 -18.20 -46.69 12.36
CA VAL A 9 -17.74 -45.29 12.47
C VAL A 9 -18.22 -44.74 13.81
N TRP A 10 -17.29 -44.50 14.73
CA TRP A 10 -17.61 -43.93 16.03
C TRP A 10 -17.77 -42.42 15.93
N CYS A 11 -19.01 -41.96 16.10
CA CYS A 11 -19.35 -40.56 15.93
C CYS A 11 -20.20 -40.04 17.11
N PRO A 12 -19.77 -38.97 17.79
CA PRO A 12 -20.64 -38.23 18.69
C PRO A 12 -21.83 -37.65 17.90
N LYS A 13 -22.97 -37.48 18.58
CA LYS A 13 -24.26 -37.07 17.98
C LYS A 13 -24.21 -35.75 17.18
N ASP A 14 -23.18 -34.94 17.36
CA ASP A 14 -23.08 -33.59 16.77
C ASP A 14 -22.02 -33.44 15.67
N LEU A 15 -21.20 -34.47 15.40
CA LEU A 15 -20.18 -34.44 14.34
C LEU A 15 -20.55 -35.38 13.21
N LYS A 16 -20.59 -34.92 11.96
CA LYS A 16 -20.75 -35.80 10.79
C LYS A 16 -19.36 -36.28 10.33
N ARG A 17 -18.99 -37.53 10.64
CA ARG A 17 -17.82 -38.21 10.05
C ARG A 17 -18.20 -38.92 8.76
N SER A 18 -17.29 -38.88 7.78
CA SER A 18 -17.38 -39.71 6.59
C SER A 18 -16.62 -41.02 6.79
N SER A 19 -16.90 -42.04 5.98
CA SER A 19 -16.11 -43.29 5.95
C SER A 19 -14.64 -43.08 5.57
N ARG A 20 -14.28 -41.91 5.02
CA ARG A 20 -12.89 -41.51 4.73
C ARG A 20 -12.17 -40.93 5.95
N ASP A 21 -12.89 -40.65 7.04
CA ASP A 21 -12.35 -40.12 8.28
C ASP A 21 -12.14 -41.20 9.35
N ILE A 22 -12.24 -42.48 8.97
CA ILE A 22 -11.90 -43.64 9.83
C ILE A 22 -10.40 -43.58 10.14
N THR A 23 -10.09 -43.66 11.42
CA THR A 23 -8.74 -43.64 11.97
C THR A 23 -8.38 -45.00 12.56
N GLU A 24 -7.11 -45.21 12.87
CA GLU A 24 -6.64 -46.41 13.57
C GLU A 24 -7.35 -46.59 14.92
N LEU A 25 -7.72 -45.50 15.59
CA LEU A 25 -8.48 -45.54 16.85
C LEU A 25 -9.88 -46.14 16.68
N ASP A 26 -10.55 -45.86 15.54
CA ASP A 26 -11.86 -46.45 15.23
C ASP A 26 -11.74 -47.97 15.04
N VAL A 27 -10.65 -48.44 14.40
CA VAL A 27 -10.35 -49.86 14.20
C VAL A 27 -10.02 -50.55 15.53
N VAL A 28 -9.18 -49.92 16.35
CA VAL A 28 -8.80 -50.43 17.67
C VAL A 28 -10.04 -50.55 18.56
N LEU A 29 -10.93 -49.55 18.55
CA LEU A 29 -12.14 -49.59 19.35
C LEU A 29 -13.09 -50.70 18.89
N ALA A 30 -13.27 -50.88 17.58
CA ALA A 30 -14.10 -51.95 17.02
C ALA A 30 -13.58 -53.36 17.38
N GLU A 31 -12.27 -53.61 17.25
CA GLU A 31 -11.69 -54.90 17.65
C GLU A 31 -11.70 -55.08 19.17
N PHE A 32 -11.47 -54.01 19.95
CA PHE A 32 -11.57 -54.06 21.40
C PHE A 32 -12.97 -54.46 21.88
N GLU A 33 -14.02 -53.88 21.28
CA GLU A 33 -15.40 -54.23 21.62
C GLU A 33 -15.73 -55.68 21.29
N LYS A 34 -15.25 -56.18 20.14
CA LYS A 34 -15.41 -57.58 19.72
C LYS A 34 -14.72 -58.55 20.69
N ILE A 35 -13.47 -58.26 21.07
CA ILE A 35 -12.72 -59.06 22.05
C ILE A 35 -13.42 -59.01 23.42
N THR A 36 -13.85 -57.82 23.84
CA THR A 36 -14.56 -57.62 25.11
C THR A 36 -15.88 -58.38 25.16
N ALA A 37 -16.66 -58.38 24.07
CA ALA A 37 -17.92 -59.11 23.98
C ALA A 37 -17.70 -60.62 24.13
N ASN A 38 -16.68 -61.18 23.47
CA ASN A 38 -16.31 -62.59 23.59
C ASN A 38 -15.82 -62.93 25.00
N TYR A 39 -14.94 -62.10 25.56
CA TYR A 39 -14.39 -62.32 26.90
C TYR A 39 -15.47 -62.27 27.98
N ARG A 40 -16.42 -61.33 27.89
CA ARG A 40 -17.57 -61.22 28.83
C ARG A 40 -18.41 -62.48 28.91
N GLN A 41 -18.59 -63.21 27.80
CA GLN A 41 -19.35 -64.46 27.78
C GLN A 41 -18.64 -65.58 28.56
N SER A 42 -17.31 -65.56 28.63
CA SER A 42 -16.51 -66.57 29.34
C SER A 42 -16.39 -66.35 30.85
N ILE A 43 -16.82 -65.20 31.39
CA ILE A 43 -16.67 -64.88 32.82
C ILE A 43 -17.87 -65.40 33.61
N GLU A 44 -17.65 -66.42 34.43
CA GLU A 44 -18.67 -67.01 35.33
C GLU A 44 -18.91 -66.14 36.59
N SER A 45 -17.86 -65.51 37.12
CA SER A 45 -17.95 -64.68 38.34
C SER A 45 -18.65 -63.33 38.09
N GLY A 46 -19.73 -63.08 38.83
CA GLY A 46 -20.46 -61.81 38.77
C GLY A 46 -19.64 -60.59 39.21
N ILE A 47 -18.69 -60.77 40.14
CA ILE A 47 -17.81 -59.68 40.62
C ILE A 47 -16.77 -59.32 39.54
N CYS A 48 -16.10 -60.34 38.97
CA CYS A 48 -15.14 -60.13 37.89
C CYS A 48 -15.81 -59.50 36.65
N ARG A 49 -17.03 -59.93 36.33
CA ARG A 49 -17.81 -59.37 35.22
C ARG A 49 -18.07 -57.87 35.41
N LYS A 50 -18.43 -57.43 36.63
CA LYS A 50 -18.63 -56.01 36.94
C LYS A 50 -17.33 -55.20 36.80
N ALA A 51 -16.20 -55.70 37.31
CA ALA A 51 -14.91 -55.03 37.22
C ALA A 51 -14.47 -54.84 35.75
N VAL A 52 -14.58 -55.91 34.95
CA VAL A 52 -14.27 -55.87 33.51
C VAL A 52 -15.22 -54.93 32.78
N ASN A 53 -16.52 -54.92 33.12
CA ASN A 53 -17.47 -53.99 32.51
C ASN A 53 -17.10 -52.52 32.79
N GLY A 54 -16.70 -52.21 34.03
CA GLY A 54 -16.23 -50.87 34.39
C GLY A 54 -14.99 -50.45 33.60
N PHE A 55 -13.99 -51.34 33.53
CA PHE A 55 -12.78 -51.10 32.74
C PHE A 55 -13.08 -50.87 31.25
N CYS A 56 -13.85 -51.76 30.62
CA CYS A 56 -14.13 -51.65 29.19
C CYS A 56 -14.97 -50.41 28.85
N SER A 57 -15.87 -49.99 29.75
CA SER A 57 -16.64 -48.76 29.56
C SER A 57 -15.72 -47.54 29.66
N ALA A 58 -14.88 -47.47 30.70
CA ALA A 58 -13.92 -46.38 30.86
C ALA A 58 -12.93 -46.28 29.70
N PHE A 59 -12.43 -47.42 29.21
CA PHE A 59 -11.54 -47.47 28.05
C PHE A 59 -12.24 -46.99 26.77
N LYS A 60 -13.47 -47.46 26.53
CA LYS A 60 -14.28 -47.01 25.39
C LYS A 60 -14.52 -45.50 25.42
N ASP A 61 -14.87 -44.96 26.58
CA ASP A 61 -15.11 -43.53 26.74
C ASP A 61 -13.84 -42.74 26.42
N GLN A 62 -12.68 -43.14 26.96
CA GLN A 62 -11.39 -42.50 26.66
C GLN A 62 -11.03 -42.52 25.17
N ILE A 63 -11.19 -43.65 24.49
CA ILE A 63 -10.88 -43.74 23.06
C ILE A 63 -11.86 -42.92 22.23
N THR A 64 -13.14 -42.92 22.60
CA THR A 64 -14.16 -42.11 21.93
C THR A 64 -13.85 -40.62 22.09
N ASP A 65 -13.48 -40.17 23.29
CA ASP A 65 -13.09 -38.80 23.57
C ASP A 65 -11.86 -38.40 22.73
N LEU A 66 -10.81 -39.24 22.70
CA LEU A 66 -9.63 -39.00 21.87
C LEU A 66 -9.98 -38.89 20.38
N ILE A 67 -10.87 -39.76 19.90
CA ILE A 67 -11.40 -39.73 18.52
C ILE A 67 -12.10 -38.40 18.23
N THR A 68 -12.80 -37.80 19.22
CA THR A 68 -13.42 -36.47 19.08
C THR A 68 -12.39 -35.35 19.01
N GLU A 69 -11.43 -35.33 19.95
CA GLU A 69 -10.40 -34.29 20.05
C GLU A 69 -9.55 -34.21 18.78
N VAL A 70 -9.16 -35.36 18.22
CA VAL A 70 -8.41 -35.43 16.95
C VAL A 70 -9.18 -34.77 15.81
N GLN A 71 -10.50 -34.98 15.76
CA GLN A 71 -11.34 -34.43 14.70
C GLN A 71 -11.56 -32.93 14.88
N GLU A 72 -11.75 -32.46 16.11
CA GLU A 72 -11.79 -31.04 16.42
C GLU A 72 -10.48 -30.34 16.05
N LEU A 73 -9.33 -30.94 16.41
CA LEU A 73 -8.02 -30.44 16.04
C LEU A 73 -7.85 -30.33 14.52
N LYS A 74 -8.30 -31.35 13.76
CA LYS A 74 -8.29 -31.33 12.28
C LYS A 74 -9.14 -30.18 11.74
N ASN A 75 -10.31 -29.95 12.32
CA ASN A 75 -11.21 -28.86 11.92
C ASN A 75 -10.62 -27.48 12.24
N VAL A 76 -10.02 -27.31 13.43
CA VAL A 76 -9.34 -26.08 13.84
C VAL A 76 -8.14 -25.81 12.92
N LYS A 77 -7.32 -26.82 12.59
CA LYS A 77 -6.21 -26.69 11.64
C LYS A 77 -6.69 -26.20 10.26
N LYS A 78 -7.78 -26.75 9.74
CA LYS A 78 -8.38 -26.29 8.46
C LYS A 78 -8.86 -24.84 8.54
N LYS A 79 -9.56 -24.47 9.63
CA LYS A 79 -10.01 -23.08 9.86
C LYS A 79 -8.82 -22.11 9.95
N ASN A 80 -7.76 -22.49 10.66
CA ASN A 80 -6.55 -21.69 10.78
C ASN A 80 -5.87 -21.47 9.41
N ALA A 81 -5.72 -22.53 8.60
CA ALA A 81 -5.18 -22.41 7.25
C ALA A 81 -5.99 -21.44 6.36
N LYS A 82 -7.33 -21.46 6.46
CA LYS A 82 -8.20 -20.52 5.76
C LYS A 82 -7.98 -19.08 6.20
N VAL A 83 -7.92 -18.85 7.52
CA VAL A 83 -7.65 -17.52 8.09
C VAL A 83 -6.29 -16.98 7.63
N VAL A 84 -5.24 -17.82 7.66
CA VAL A 84 -3.90 -17.43 7.18
C VAL A 84 -3.92 -17.06 5.69
N ALA A 85 -4.63 -17.81 4.86
CA ALA A 85 -4.78 -17.50 3.44
C ALA A 85 -5.51 -16.17 3.21
N ASP A 86 -6.58 -15.91 3.97
CA ASP A 86 -7.34 -14.66 3.89
C ASP A 86 -6.50 -13.47 4.39
N ILE A 87 -5.70 -13.63 5.44
CA ILE A 87 -4.75 -12.61 5.91
C ILE A 87 -3.73 -12.30 4.81
N LYS A 88 -3.16 -13.32 4.15
CA LYS A 88 -2.20 -13.13 3.04
C LYS A 88 -2.82 -12.33 1.90
N LYS A 89 -4.05 -12.65 1.50
CA LYS A 89 -4.81 -11.91 0.47
C LYS A 89 -5.05 -10.45 0.88
N LYS A 90 -5.50 -10.22 2.13
CA LYS A 90 -5.72 -8.85 2.65
C LYS A 90 -4.42 -8.05 2.69
N ARG A 91 -3.31 -8.67 3.09
CA ARG A 91 -1.98 -8.03 3.10
C ARG A 91 -1.53 -7.64 1.69
N GLN A 92 -1.74 -8.51 0.69
CA GLN A 92 -1.41 -8.19 -0.70
C GLN A 92 -2.21 -6.99 -1.23
N ARG A 93 -3.53 -6.96 -0.98
CA ARG A 93 -4.38 -5.81 -1.36
C ARG A 93 -3.95 -4.52 -0.67
N LEU A 94 -3.58 -4.59 0.62
CA LEU A 94 -3.08 -3.44 1.35
C LEU A 94 -1.80 -2.86 0.73
N MET A 95 -0.90 -3.72 0.24
CA MET A 95 0.31 -3.26 -0.45
C MET A 95 -0.02 -2.53 -1.76
N GLN A 96 -0.91 -3.09 -2.58
CA GLN A 96 -1.37 -2.45 -3.82
C GLN A 96 -1.97 -1.07 -3.58
N VAL A 97 -2.87 -0.95 -2.60
CA VAL A 97 -3.50 0.34 -2.24
C VAL A 97 -2.46 1.34 -1.71
N ARG A 98 -1.41 0.87 -1.00
CA ARG A 98 -0.32 1.74 -0.55
C ARG A 98 0.51 2.27 -1.73
N GLU A 99 0.80 1.43 -2.71
CA GLU A 99 1.51 1.84 -3.93
C GLU A 99 0.70 2.87 -4.71
N GLU A 100 -0.61 2.64 -4.91
CA GLU A 100 -1.52 3.60 -5.53
C GLU A 100 -1.57 4.93 -4.77
N LEU A 101 -1.62 4.88 -3.43
CA LEU A 101 -1.60 6.08 -2.59
C LEU A 101 -0.30 6.87 -2.73
N ILE A 102 0.84 6.20 -2.84
CA ILE A 102 2.14 6.85 -3.05
C ILE A 102 2.14 7.56 -4.42
N GLY A 103 1.66 6.89 -5.47
CA GLY A 103 1.53 7.50 -6.80
C GLY A 103 0.57 8.70 -6.84
N ALA A 104 -0.57 8.59 -6.16
CA ALA A 104 -1.52 9.71 -6.07
C ALA A 104 -0.94 10.90 -5.30
N LYS A 105 -0.14 10.66 -4.25
CA LYS A 105 0.52 11.73 -3.49
C LYS A 105 1.58 12.45 -4.32
N SER A 106 2.37 11.75 -5.14
CA SER A 106 3.34 12.41 -6.01
C SER A 106 2.65 13.28 -7.05
N GLN A 107 1.58 12.78 -7.68
CA GLN A 107 0.77 13.57 -8.62
C GLN A 107 0.17 14.81 -7.96
N LEU A 108 -0.28 14.72 -6.71
CA LEU A 108 -0.80 15.86 -5.97
C LEU A 108 0.26 16.95 -5.77
N VAL A 109 1.49 16.56 -5.42
CA VAL A 109 2.61 17.51 -5.24
C VAL A 109 2.98 18.19 -6.56
N GLU A 110 2.96 17.46 -7.68
CA GLU A 110 3.18 18.02 -9.02
C GLU A 110 2.10 19.03 -9.38
N LEU A 111 0.82 18.67 -9.22
CA LEU A 111 -0.30 19.58 -9.48
C LEU A 111 -0.25 20.84 -8.61
N GLN A 112 0.13 20.72 -7.34
CA GLN A 112 0.29 21.88 -6.45
C GLN A 112 1.38 22.83 -6.94
N ARG A 113 2.50 22.29 -7.45
CA ARG A 113 3.57 23.11 -8.03
C ARG A 113 3.09 23.83 -9.29
N GLU A 114 2.41 23.12 -10.19
CA GLU A 114 1.86 23.71 -11.41
C GLU A 114 0.85 24.82 -11.09
N CYS A 115 -0.02 24.60 -10.10
CA CYS A 115 -0.96 25.63 -9.64
C CYS A 115 -0.25 26.87 -9.11
N ALA A 116 0.83 26.70 -8.34
CA ALA A 116 1.63 27.80 -7.83
C ALA A 116 2.30 28.60 -8.96
N GLU A 117 2.87 27.92 -9.95
CA GLU A 117 3.50 28.55 -11.12
C GLU A 117 2.49 29.33 -11.97
N VAL A 118 1.30 28.76 -12.20
CA VAL A 118 0.22 29.45 -12.93
C VAL A 118 -0.25 30.69 -12.15
N GLN A 119 -0.35 30.59 -10.83
CA GLN A 119 -0.75 31.71 -9.98
C GLN A 119 0.30 32.84 -9.97
N GLU A 120 1.59 32.50 -9.98
CA GLU A 120 2.67 33.47 -10.14
C GLU A 120 2.58 34.17 -11.50
N ARG A 121 2.44 33.41 -12.59
CA ARG A 121 2.28 33.96 -13.95
C ARG A 121 1.08 34.90 -14.05
N LYS A 122 -0.05 34.54 -13.43
CA LYS A 122 -1.25 35.39 -13.38
C LYS A 122 -0.96 36.71 -12.66
N SER A 123 -0.23 36.65 -11.55
CA SER A 123 0.15 37.83 -10.77
C SER A 123 1.07 38.75 -11.58
N SER A 124 2.09 38.19 -12.23
CA SER A 124 2.99 38.93 -13.12
C SER A 124 2.26 39.54 -14.32
N LEU A 125 1.30 38.83 -14.91
CA LEU A 125 0.49 39.37 -16.00
C LEU A 125 -0.40 40.53 -15.52
N THR A 126 -0.97 40.42 -14.33
CA THR A 126 -1.76 41.50 -13.73
C THR A 126 -0.91 42.75 -13.51
N GLN A 127 0.32 42.59 -13.02
CA GLN A 127 1.28 43.70 -12.87
C GLN A 127 1.66 44.31 -14.22
N ALA A 128 1.87 43.49 -15.26
CA ALA A 128 2.18 43.97 -16.60
C ALA A 128 1.01 44.79 -17.20
N VAL A 129 -0.24 44.35 -16.99
CA VAL A 129 -1.43 45.09 -17.42
C VAL A 129 -1.54 46.42 -16.70
N GLN A 130 -1.29 46.45 -15.38
CA GLN A 130 -1.27 47.70 -14.61
C GLN A 130 -0.20 48.65 -15.15
N PHE A 131 1.03 48.17 -15.33
CA PHE A 131 2.13 48.97 -15.88
C PHE A 131 1.80 49.58 -17.24
N LEU A 132 1.17 48.82 -18.14
CA LEU A 132 0.74 49.33 -19.45
C LEU A 132 -0.37 50.38 -19.34
N THR A 133 -1.23 50.26 -18.33
CA THR A 133 -2.29 51.24 -18.05
C THR A 133 -1.66 52.53 -17.55
N ASP A 134 -0.76 52.45 -16.57
CA ASP A 134 -0.03 53.61 -16.03
C ASP A 134 0.77 54.33 -17.12
N LEU A 135 1.39 53.57 -18.04
CA LEU A 135 2.13 54.14 -19.18
C LEU A 135 1.21 54.87 -20.16
N LYS A 136 0.01 54.35 -20.39
CA LYS A 136 -0.99 54.99 -21.24
C LYS A 136 -1.49 56.29 -20.61
N GLU A 137 -1.71 56.32 -19.30
CA GLU A 137 -2.08 57.53 -18.56
C GLU A 137 -0.97 58.58 -18.65
N LEU A 138 0.28 58.19 -18.38
CA LEU A 138 1.44 59.08 -18.51
C LEU A 138 1.59 59.66 -19.92
N GLN A 139 1.36 58.85 -20.95
CA GLN A 139 1.39 59.31 -22.34
C GLN A 139 0.29 60.35 -22.61
N GLN A 140 -0.91 60.13 -22.08
CA GLN A 140 -2.01 61.08 -22.24
C GLN A 140 -1.69 62.41 -21.54
N ASP A 141 -1.17 62.36 -20.32
CA ASP A 141 -0.76 63.54 -19.56
C ASP A 141 0.33 64.34 -20.30
N TYR A 142 1.30 63.65 -20.89
CA TYR A 142 2.33 64.30 -21.71
C TYR A 142 1.74 64.99 -22.94
N LEU A 143 0.82 64.34 -23.65
CA LEU A 143 0.16 64.93 -24.82
C LEU A 143 -0.62 66.19 -24.43
N ASN A 144 -1.39 66.13 -23.33
CA ASN A 144 -2.13 67.27 -22.79
C ASN A 144 -1.18 68.43 -22.43
N TYR A 145 -0.08 68.15 -21.70
CA TYR A 145 0.92 69.16 -21.34
C TYR A 145 1.55 69.83 -22.57
N ARG A 146 1.84 69.06 -23.62
CA ARG A 146 2.47 69.54 -24.85
C ARG A 146 1.52 70.41 -25.69
N GLU A 147 0.22 70.12 -25.65
CA GLU A 147 -0.80 71.00 -26.23
C GLU A 147 -0.85 72.35 -25.51
N GLU A 148 -0.75 72.36 -24.18
CA GLU A 148 -0.71 73.58 -23.37
C GLU A 148 0.60 74.37 -23.54
N ASN A 149 1.73 73.70 -23.81
CA ASN A 149 3.08 74.29 -23.84
C ASN A 149 3.83 74.06 -25.17
N PRO A 150 3.35 74.59 -26.31
CA PRO A 150 3.86 74.23 -27.65
C PRO A 150 5.26 74.77 -27.99
N ARG A 151 5.74 75.78 -27.26
CA ARG A 151 7.04 76.44 -27.51
C ARG A 151 8.16 75.94 -26.61
N GLU A 152 7.84 75.11 -25.63
CA GLU A 152 8.82 74.58 -24.68
C GLU A 152 9.60 73.42 -25.31
N LYS A 153 10.92 73.45 -25.16
CA LYS A 153 11.80 72.45 -25.77
C LYS A 153 11.84 71.21 -24.88
N VAL A 154 11.57 70.04 -25.45
CA VAL A 154 11.64 68.76 -24.73
C VAL A 154 13.10 68.47 -24.32
N VAL A 155 13.35 68.37 -23.02
CA VAL A 155 14.65 67.99 -22.45
C VAL A 155 14.49 66.69 -21.68
N TYR A 156 15.33 65.71 -21.99
CA TYR A 156 15.32 64.41 -21.31
C TYR A 156 16.39 64.39 -20.22
N GLY A 157 15.96 64.26 -18.96
CA GLY A 157 16.86 64.07 -17.82
C GLY A 157 17.44 62.65 -17.75
N THR A 158 18.41 62.45 -16.86
CA THR A 158 19.03 61.14 -16.59
C THR A 158 18.05 60.10 -16.04
N SER A 159 16.94 60.52 -15.45
CA SER A 159 15.83 59.69 -14.98
C SER A 159 14.65 59.59 -15.97
N SER A 160 14.79 60.11 -17.19
CA SER A 160 13.73 60.03 -18.19
C SER A 160 13.56 58.61 -18.71
N LEU A 161 12.36 58.28 -19.20
CA LEU A 161 12.06 56.95 -19.76
C LEU A 161 13.06 56.53 -20.86
N PRO A 162 13.45 57.39 -21.83
CA PRO A 162 14.48 57.02 -22.81
C PRO A 162 15.84 56.70 -22.16
N ALA A 163 16.25 57.46 -21.14
CA ALA A 163 17.51 57.20 -20.42
C ALA A 163 17.45 55.88 -19.63
N LEU A 164 16.33 55.62 -18.94
CA LEU A 164 16.09 54.37 -18.21
C LEU A 164 16.03 53.15 -19.13
N LEU A 165 15.47 53.28 -20.33
CA LEU A 165 15.45 52.21 -21.33
C LEU A 165 16.85 51.85 -21.83
N VAL A 166 17.71 52.85 -22.06
CA VAL A 166 19.11 52.63 -22.44
C VAL A 166 19.87 51.90 -21.34
N GLU A 167 19.70 52.31 -20.07
CA GLU A 167 20.34 51.64 -18.93
C GLU A 167 19.80 50.22 -18.71
N SER A 168 18.47 50.03 -18.80
CA SER A 168 17.84 48.71 -18.68
C SER A 168 18.38 47.73 -19.72
N ARG A 169 18.60 48.19 -20.97
CA ARG A 169 19.20 47.36 -22.03
C ARG A 169 20.62 46.93 -21.70
N ARG A 170 21.43 47.80 -21.08
CA ARG A 170 22.79 47.47 -20.63
C ARG A 170 22.76 46.40 -19.55
N ILE A 171 21.88 46.55 -18.56
CA ILE A 171 21.71 45.59 -17.46
C ILE A 171 21.28 44.21 -17.99
N LEU A 172 20.27 44.15 -18.87
CA LEU A 172 19.82 42.89 -19.48
C LEU A 172 20.91 42.21 -20.32
N GLY A 173 21.78 43.00 -20.96
CA GLY A 173 22.96 42.48 -21.64
C GLY A 173 23.92 41.78 -20.68
N ALA A 174 24.23 42.44 -19.55
CA ALA A 174 25.09 41.88 -18.51
C ALA A 174 24.50 40.61 -17.89
N GLU A 175 23.18 40.59 -17.61
CA GLU A 175 22.49 39.41 -17.08
C GLU A 175 22.65 38.19 -18.00
N ARG A 176 22.41 38.35 -19.32
CA ARG A 176 22.61 37.26 -20.29
C ARG A 176 24.05 36.75 -20.31
N HIS A 177 25.03 37.64 -20.14
CA HIS A 177 26.42 37.23 -20.03
C HIS A 177 26.64 36.35 -18.80
N PHE A 178 26.11 36.72 -17.64
CA PHE A 178 26.21 35.90 -16.42
C PHE A 178 25.49 34.56 -16.54
N GLN A 179 24.29 34.52 -17.12
CA GLN A 179 23.57 33.26 -17.37
C GLN A 179 24.38 32.31 -18.27
N ASN A 180 25.02 32.83 -19.32
CA ASN A 180 25.85 32.03 -20.22
C ASN A 180 27.11 31.49 -19.51
N ILE A 181 27.74 32.31 -18.66
CA ILE A 181 28.88 31.87 -17.82
C ILE A 181 28.43 30.74 -16.88
N ASN A 182 27.31 30.91 -16.17
CA ASN A 182 26.81 29.89 -15.24
C ASN A 182 26.51 28.58 -15.94
N ARG A 183 25.85 28.59 -17.11
CA ARG A 183 25.58 27.38 -17.89
C ARG A 183 26.86 26.64 -18.26
N LYS A 184 27.88 27.36 -18.73
CA LYS A 184 29.19 26.77 -19.06
C LYS A 184 29.89 26.17 -17.83
N LEU A 185 29.72 26.76 -16.66
CA LEU A 185 30.26 26.24 -15.41
C LEU A 185 29.53 24.96 -14.96
N GLU A 186 28.20 24.93 -15.07
CA GLU A 186 27.40 23.71 -14.82
C GLU A 186 27.83 22.57 -15.75
N ASP A 187 27.92 22.83 -17.06
CA ASP A 187 28.39 21.84 -18.05
C ASP A 187 29.78 21.29 -17.69
N ALA A 188 30.70 22.15 -17.24
CA ALA A 188 32.04 21.76 -16.84
C ALA A 188 32.06 20.90 -15.55
N LEU A 189 31.20 21.23 -14.57
CA LEU A 189 31.04 20.47 -13.34
C LEU A 189 30.46 19.08 -13.61
N ASP A 190 29.47 18.98 -14.50
CA ASP A 190 28.86 17.71 -14.88
C ASP A 190 29.86 16.82 -15.63
N LEU A 191 30.66 17.40 -16.53
CA LEU A 191 31.78 16.71 -17.18
C LEU A 191 32.82 16.19 -16.16
N GLN A 192 33.11 16.95 -15.11
CA GLN A 192 34.06 16.54 -14.07
C GLN A 192 33.49 15.40 -13.21
N ARG A 193 32.22 15.48 -12.80
CA ARG A 193 31.52 14.41 -12.08
C ARG A 193 31.48 13.11 -12.89
N GLY A 194 31.19 13.21 -14.19
CA GLY A 194 31.21 12.07 -15.10
C GLY A 194 32.60 11.44 -15.30
N LYS A 195 33.68 12.22 -15.19
CA LYS A 195 35.06 11.72 -15.24
C LYS A 195 35.50 11.04 -13.93
N LEU A 196 35.05 11.54 -12.79
CA LEU A 196 35.31 10.92 -11.47
C LEU A 196 34.60 9.55 -11.35
N SER A 197 33.35 9.46 -11.79
CA SER A 197 32.57 8.22 -11.72
C SER A 197 33.04 7.10 -12.68
N LYS A 198 34.00 7.38 -13.57
CA LYS A 198 34.61 6.39 -14.50
C LYS A 198 36.00 5.91 -14.05
N LYS A 199 36.51 6.42 -12.92
CA LYS A 199 37.83 6.08 -12.38
C LYS A 199 37.80 5.10 -11.21
N ASP A 200 36.60 4.75 -10.74
CA ASP A 200 36.31 3.67 -9.78
C ASP A 200 35.72 2.46 -10.52
#